data_AF-A0A6F9ACU6-F1
#
_entry.id   AF-A0A6F9ACU6-F1
#
_cell.length_a   1.000
_cell.length_b   1.000
_cell.length_c   1.000
_cell.angle_alpha   90.00
_cell.angle_beta   90.00
_cell.angle_gamma   90.00
#
_symmetry.space_group_name_H-M   'P 1'
#
loop_
_entity.id
_entity.type
_entity.pdbx_description
1 polymer ?
#
loop_
_entity_poly.entity_id
_entity_poly.type
_entity_poly.pdbx_seq_one_letter_code
_entity_poly.pdbx_strand_id
1 'polypeptide(L)'
;MAGNDNVNLDIWWGDKEDKPQIVKRQVKQAADRFPTFKRLQKWLTSFKELQEALDSMPSLIKHPMSDALSKGIKEYQIPLTLLGYLEEFFNNDVAPSRKCLPNHLSVLPDWTVLLLMKGRLPSCIVNVLLHKRMIHRVQVEDSSCRSGYTTSLCIRQVLYWLLLVEMPTVKEDDSKGQKRADPSSQSLPVVYVKEYVREDTELVIKETPQSVWLEVFLETLGVSQSTLNGLPPHLELPVAVTCYWLRHVYPRPDHLLLQALLLGLVYGELCRQRKSQKGFIEKGRLSEKLKVLIQKPDSGADLDLGVAHAYNQWQCCMRDGLNLNQLLCLPLPEPQCAWLYRGTLVHQLVAKLRRGMNPDSLLMDDRSSEQLYKAMMENLKDDCKDTGGSGKANLEDDQGFKKVKCGKRK
;
A
#
# COMPACT_ATOMS: atom_id res chain seq x y z
N MET A 1 5.79 -22.07 0.98
CA MET A 1 5.57 -20.61 0.95
C MET A 1 4.21 -20.39 0.33
N ALA A 2 3.22 -19.89 1.09
CA ALA A 2 1.93 -19.52 0.52
C ALA A 2 2.03 -18.13 -0.13
N GLY A 3 1.30 -17.91 -1.22
CA GLY A 3 1.44 -16.75 -2.10
C GLY A 3 1.52 -15.41 -1.35
N ASN A 4 2.50 -14.61 -1.76
CA ASN A 4 2.64 -13.18 -1.45
C ASN A 4 2.75 -12.75 0.02
N ASP A 5 3.11 -13.64 0.94
CA ASP A 5 3.46 -13.28 2.34
C ASP A 5 4.54 -12.16 2.44
N ASN A 6 5.32 -11.95 1.37
CA ASN A 6 6.38 -10.95 1.23
C ASN A 6 5.91 -9.54 0.85
N VAL A 7 4.65 -9.34 0.45
CA VAL A 7 4.10 -7.98 0.19
C VAL A 7 4.10 -7.14 1.48
N ASN A 8 4.22 -7.79 2.65
CA ASN A 8 4.32 -7.14 3.94
C ASN A 8 5.70 -6.53 4.30
N LEU A 9 6.76 -6.71 3.51
CA LEU A 9 8.12 -6.38 4.00
C LEU A 9 8.56 -4.93 3.76
N ASP A 10 8.11 -4.28 2.69
CA ASP A 10 8.61 -2.94 2.32
C ASP A 10 7.52 -1.85 2.29
N ILE A 11 6.24 -2.23 2.20
CA ILE A 11 5.11 -1.29 2.37
C ILE A 11 4.97 -0.89 3.87
N TRP A 12 5.56 -1.66 4.79
CA TRP A 12 5.17 -1.70 6.21
C TRP A 12 6.27 -1.39 7.22
N TRP A 13 7.49 -1.03 6.79
CA TRP A 13 8.60 -0.72 7.70
C TRP A 13 9.04 0.74 7.60
N GLY A 14 8.10 1.64 7.83
CA GLY A 14 8.36 2.88 8.57
C GLY A 14 8.10 2.59 10.05
N ASP A 15 9.12 2.71 10.89
CA ASP A 15 9.14 2.43 12.33
C ASP A 15 9.28 0.98 12.84
N LYS A 16 9.99 0.89 13.96
CA LYS A 16 10.94 -0.18 14.27
C LYS A 16 10.43 -1.31 15.16
N GLU A 17 9.18 -1.33 15.61
CA GLU A 17 8.85 -2.14 16.80
C GLU A 17 7.97 -3.39 16.61
N ASP A 18 7.33 -3.61 15.46
CA ASP A 18 6.26 -4.62 15.40
C ASP A 18 6.53 -5.84 14.50
N LYS A 19 7.46 -6.71 14.92
CA LYS A 19 7.68 -8.02 14.27
C LYS A 19 6.84 -9.16 14.86
N PRO A 20 6.19 -10.01 14.04
CA PRO A 20 5.65 -11.30 14.46
C PRO A 20 6.73 -12.32 14.83
N GLN A 21 6.43 -13.20 15.80
CA GLN A 21 7.36 -14.17 16.40
C GLN A 21 7.99 -15.19 15.42
N ILE A 22 7.55 -15.26 14.17
CA ILE A 22 8.15 -16.11 13.12
C ILE A 22 9.56 -15.62 12.72
N VAL A 23 9.92 -14.38 13.07
CA VAL A 23 11.19 -13.75 12.69
C VAL A 23 12.25 -13.80 13.81
N LYS A 24 12.12 -14.66 14.83
CA LYS A 24 13.12 -14.70 15.93
C LYS A 24 14.54 -15.08 15.47
N ARG A 25 14.71 -15.81 14.36
CA ARG A 25 16.04 -16.08 13.78
C ARG A 25 16.70 -14.85 13.12
N GLN A 26 15.93 -13.86 12.67
CA GLN A 26 16.47 -12.61 12.10
C GLN A 26 16.42 -11.41 13.06
N VAL A 27 15.74 -11.50 14.20
CA VAL A 27 15.71 -10.40 15.19
C VAL A 27 17.04 -10.26 15.93
N LYS A 28 17.85 -11.33 16.08
CA LYS A 28 19.25 -11.18 16.51
C LYS A 28 20.12 -10.40 15.50
N GLN A 29 19.70 -10.30 14.24
CA GLN A 29 20.35 -9.45 13.21
C GLN A 29 19.75 -8.04 13.13
N ALA A 30 18.68 -7.71 13.86
CA ALA A 30 18.04 -6.40 13.76
C ALA A 30 18.83 -5.27 14.45
N ALA A 31 19.68 -5.58 15.43
CA ALA A 31 20.62 -4.62 15.99
C ALA A 31 21.70 -4.18 14.97
N ASP A 32 21.87 -4.97 13.91
CA ASP A 32 22.85 -4.81 12.83
C ASP A 32 22.20 -4.51 11.47
N ARG A 33 20.94 -4.04 11.43
CA ARG A 33 20.21 -3.92 10.16
C ARG A 33 20.76 -2.89 9.17
N PHE A 34 21.61 -1.98 9.62
CA PHE A 34 22.40 -1.07 8.78
C PHE A 34 23.84 -1.04 9.27
N PRO A 35 24.58 -2.16 9.14
CA PRO A 35 25.95 -2.20 9.61
C PRO A 35 26.80 -1.19 8.84
N THR A 36 26.44 -0.92 7.58
CA THR A 36 27.02 0.11 6.72
C THR A 36 26.80 1.52 7.26
N PHE A 37 25.59 1.88 7.69
CA PHE A 37 25.32 3.22 8.24
C PHE A 37 26.03 3.43 9.58
N LYS A 38 26.01 2.45 10.48
CA LYS A 38 26.75 2.52 11.75
C LYS A 38 28.26 2.58 11.53
N ARG A 39 28.79 1.84 10.55
CA ARG A 39 30.21 1.91 10.16
C ARG A 39 30.56 3.28 9.58
N LEU A 40 29.71 3.82 8.71
CA LEU A 40 29.87 5.16 8.14
C LEU A 40 29.84 6.21 9.25
N GLN A 41 28.88 6.15 10.16
CA GLN A 41 28.78 7.07 11.29
C GLN A 41 30.02 6.97 12.20
N LYS A 42 30.45 5.75 12.54
CA LYS A 42 31.66 5.53 13.35
C LYS A 42 32.93 6.04 12.64
N TRP A 43 32.98 5.91 11.32
CA TRP A 43 34.04 6.45 10.50
C TRP A 43 33.99 7.99 10.44
N LEU A 44 32.82 8.60 10.26
CA LEU A 44 32.67 10.06 10.32
C LEU A 44 33.06 10.62 11.68
N THR A 45 32.76 9.91 12.79
CA THR A 45 33.14 10.34 14.13
C THR A 45 34.64 10.26 14.43
N SER A 46 35.46 9.63 13.57
CA SER A 46 36.91 9.64 13.76
C SER A 46 37.58 10.93 13.26
N PHE A 47 36.85 11.79 12.56
CA PHE A 47 37.34 13.07 12.05
C PHE A 47 36.89 14.22 12.95
N LYS A 48 37.73 15.25 13.08
CA LYS A 48 37.38 16.45 13.85
C LYS A 48 36.64 17.47 13.00
N GLU A 49 36.90 17.48 11.70
CA GLU A 49 36.29 18.41 10.74
C GLU A 49 35.71 17.68 9.53
N LEU A 50 34.68 18.27 8.92
CA LEU A 50 34.04 17.73 7.71
C LEU A 50 35.01 17.61 6.54
N GLN A 51 35.94 18.58 6.40
CA GLN A 51 36.92 18.59 5.32
C GLN A 51 37.89 17.41 5.41
N GLU A 52 38.34 17.05 6.62
CA GLU A 52 39.23 15.92 6.88
C GLU A 52 38.60 14.57 6.47
N ALA A 53 37.30 14.43 6.73
CA ALA A 53 36.52 13.28 6.30
C ALA A 53 36.39 13.21 4.76
N LEU A 54 36.11 14.35 4.11
CA LEU A 54 36.00 14.44 2.65
C LEU A 54 37.33 14.12 1.96
N ASP A 55 38.45 14.62 2.49
CA ASP A 55 39.79 14.36 1.94
C ASP A 55 40.21 12.89 2.12
N SER A 56 39.62 12.19 3.08
CA SER A 56 39.85 10.76 3.35
C SER A 56 38.96 9.82 2.51
N MET A 57 37.85 10.32 1.94
CA MET A 57 36.94 9.53 1.09
C MET A 57 37.60 8.82 -0.10
N PRO A 58 38.54 9.44 -0.84
CA PRO A 58 39.21 8.79 -1.97
C PRO A 58 39.93 7.49 -1.59
N SER A 59 40.46 7.40 -0.37
CA SER A 59 41.15 6.20 0.13
C SER A 59 40.23 4.99 0.33
N LEU A 60 38.92 5.21 0.47
CA LEU A 60 37.91 4.15 0.61
C LEU A 60 37.45 3.59 -0.74
N ILE A 61 37.69 4.31 -1.83
CA ILE A 61 37.19 3.97 -3.16
C ILE A 61 38.33 3.29 -3.93
N LYS A 62 38.27 1.96 -4.03
CA LYS A 62 39.33 1.12 -4.66
C LYS A 62 39.49 1.32 -6.18
N HIS A 63 38.58 2.05 -6.84
CA HIS A 63 38.60 2.29 -8.28
C HIS A 63 38.51 3.79 -8.58
N PRO A 64 39.07 4.27 -9.71
CA PRO A 64 39.03 5.67 -10.10
C PRO A 64 37.61 6.05 -10.57
N MET A 65 36.68 6.19 -9.62
CA MET A 65 35.36 6.80 -9.84
C MET A 65 35.39 8.31 -9.57
N SER A 66 36.58 8.95 -9.55
CA SER A 66 36.75 10.37 -9.20
C SER A 66 35.82 11.29 -10.00
N ASP A 67 35.64 11.02 -11.30
CA ASP A 67 34.77 11.83 -12.16
C ASP A 67 33.29 11.63 -11.84
N ALA A 68 32.85 10.39 -11.59
CA ALA A 68 31.48 10.08 -11.21
C ALA A 68 31.16 10.65 -9.80
N LEU A 69 32.12 10.58 -8.88
CA LEU A 69 31.99 11.15 -7.54
C LEU A 69 31.94 12.68 -7.59
N SER A 70 32.82 13.31 -8.37
CA SER A 70 32.84 14.76 -8.58
C SER A 70 31.54 15.24 -9.22
N LYS A 71 31.01 14.48 -10.19
CA LYS A 71 29.72 14.76 -10.80
C LYS A 71 28.57 14.62 -9.80
N GLY A 72 28.60 13.57 -8.96
CA GLY A 72 27.65 13.40 -7.87
C GLY A 72 27.70 14.53 -6.85
N ILE A 73 28.89 14.93 -6.39
CA ILE A 73 29.06 16.05 -5.44
C ILE A 73 28.47 17.34 -6.03
N LYS A 74 28.71 17.62 -7.32
CA LYS A 74 28.11 18.77 -8.01
C LYS A 74 26.59 18.66 -8.12
N GLU A 75 26.06 17.47 -8.33
CA GLU A 75 24.62 17.20 -8.40
C GLU A 75 23.91 17.38 -7.04
N TYR A 76 24.60 17.09 -5.94
CA TYR A 76 24.12 17.31 -4.57
C TYR A 76 24.53 18.67 -3.98
N GLN A 77 25.12 19.60 -4.76
CA GLN A 77 25.35 20.96 -4.28
C GLN A 77 24.02 21.64 -4.02
N ILE A 78 23.69 21.80 -2.74
CA ILE A 78 22.49 22.50 -2.31
C ILE A 78 22.72 24.00 -2.57
N PRO A 79 21.91 24.65 -3.40
CA PRO A 79 22.00 26.10 -3.60
C PRO A 79 21.94 26.83 -2.26
N LEU A 80 22.77 27.86 -2.06
CA LEU A 80 22.77 28.66 -0.82
C LEU A 80 21.38 29.25 -0.51
N THR A 81 20.58 29.50 -1.56
CA THR A 81 19.19 29.94 -1.44
C THR A 81 18.26 28.91 -0.81
N LEU A 82 18.58 27.62 -0.88
CA LEU A 82 17.83 26.51 -0.26
C LEU A 82 18.31 26.19 1.17
N LEU A 83 19.52 26.62 1.56
CA LEU A 83 20.10 26.29 2.86
C LEU A 83 19.27 26.86 4.02
N GLY A 84 18.83 28.13 3.93
CA GLY A 84 17.98 28.74 4.95
C GLY A 84 16.60 28.09 5.07
N TYR A 85 16.02 27.63 3.95
CA TYR A 85 14.75 26.89 4.00
C TYR A 85 14.90 25.50 4.58
N LEU A 86 16.03 24.82 4.34
CA LEU A 86 16.30 23.52 4.95
C LEU A 86 16.44 23.66 6.46
N GLU A 87 17.12 24.69 6.94
CA GLU A 87 17.21 25.00 8.36
C GLU A 87 15.82 25.23 8.96
N GLU A 88 14.99 26.05 8.32
CA GLU A 88 13.62 26.32 8.79
C GLU A 88 12.73 25.06 8.74
N PHE A 89 12.89 24.21 7.73
CA PHE A 89 12.19 22.93 7.63
C PHE A 89 12.58 21.98 8.76
N PHE A 90 13.89 21.77 8.99
CA PHE A 90 14.35 20.82 10.02
C PHE A 90 14.08 21.30 11.44
N ASN A 91 14.05 22.62 11.66
CA ASN A 91 13.79 23.20 12.99
C ASN A 91 12.30 23.44 13.27
N ASN A 92 11.53 23.85 12.26
CA ASN A 92 10.16 24.35 12.45
C ASN A 92 9.10 23.63 11.59
N ASP A 93 9.47 22.58 10.84
CA ASP A 93 8.56 21.84 9.96
C ASP A 93 7.90 22.71 8.86
N VAL A 94 8.53 23.83 8.48
CA VAL A 94 8.04 24.74 7.45
C VAL A 94 8.58 24.31 6.09
N ALA A 95 7.68 24.03 5.14
CA ALA A 95 8.08 23.70 3.78
C ALA A 95 8.67 24.94 3.06
N PRO A 96 9.67 24.77 2.17
CA PRO A 96 10.23 25.84 1.36
C PRO A 96 9.16 26.48 0.48
N SER A 97 9.33 27.77 0.19
CA SER A 97 8.46 28.48 -0.74
C SER A 97 8.41 27.79 -2.10
N ARG A 98 7.22 27.69 -2.70
CA ARG A 98 7.01 27.06 -4.01
C ARG A 98 7.87 27.66 -5.13
N LYS A 99 8.23 28.94 -5.01
CA LYS A 99 9.12 29.63 -5.97
C LYS A 99 10.53 29.04 -6.02
N CYS A 100 10.95 28.35 -4.97
CA CYS A 100 12.25 27.72 -4.84
C CYS A 100 12.24 26.24 -5.21
N LEU A 101 11.06 25.68 -5.50
CA LEU A 101 10.90 24.29 -5.89
C LEU A 101 10.96 24.12 -7.41
N PRO A 102 11.47 22.98 -7.91
CA PRO A 102 11.34 22.61 -9.31
C PRO A 102 9.88 22.64 -9.77
N ASN A 103 9.65 22.91 -11.07
CA ASN A 103 8.30 23.07 -11.64
C ASN A 103 7.33 21.95 -11.22
N HIS A 104 7.77 20.70 -11.29
CA HIS A 104 6.95 19.52 -10.97
C HIS A 104 6.55 19.41 -9.48
N LEU A 105 7.28 20.06 -8.56
CA LEU A 105 6.91 20.15 -7.14
C LEU A 105 6.18 21.46 -6.83
N SER A 106 6.47 22.54 -7.56
CA SER A 106 5.84 23.86 -7.34
C SER A 106 4.33 23.88 -7.57
N VAL A 107 3.84 22.96 -8.39
CA VAL A 107 2.41 22.79 -8.69
C VAL A 107 1.66 21.97 -7.64
N LEU A 108 2.39 21.29 -6.76
CA LEU A 108 1.78 20.48 -5.73
C LEU A 108 1.22 21.35 -4.59
N PRO A 109 0.22 20.83 -3.87
CA PRO A 109 -0.25 21.43 -2.63
C PRO A 109 0.84 21.46 -1.56
N ASP A 110 0.81 22.46 -0.67
CA ASP A 110 1.84 22.62 0.37
C ASP A 110 1.91 21.41 1.30
N TRP A 111 0.74 20.84 1.64
CA TRP A 111 0.69 19.64 2.47
C TRP A 111 1.36 18.44 1.78
N THR A 112 1.25 18.30 0.45
CA THR A 112 1.86 17.19 -0.30
C THR A 112 3.37 17.34 -0.32
N VAL A 113 3.86 18.57 -0.56
CA VAL A 113 5.29 18.91 -0.51
C VAL A 113 5.84 18.61 0.88
N LEU A 114 5.12 19.00 1.94
CA LEU A 114 5.54 18.75 3.32
C LEU A 114 5.65 17.26 3.63
N LEU A 115 4.66 16.45 3.24
CA LEU A 115 4.70 15.00 3.42
C LEU A 115 5.84 14.34 2.63
N LEU A 116 6.10 14.82 1.41
CA LEU A 116 7.20 14.36 0.57
C LEU A 116 8.55 14.63 1.24
N MET A 117 8.78 15.85 1.70
CA MET A 117 10.02 16.27 2.35
C MET A 117 10.26 15.55 3.68
N LYS A 118 9.18 15.26 4.43
CA LYS A 118 9.24 14.43 5.65
C LYS A 118 9.47 12.95 5.37
N GLY A 119 9.55 12.53 4.10
CA GLY A 119 9.67 11.13 3.72
C GLY A 119 8.47 10.28 4.15
N ARG A 120 7.29 10.91 4.30
CA ARG A 120 6.04 10.24 4.73
C ARG A 120 5.19 9.74 3.57
N LEU A 121 5.54 10.11 2.33
CA LEU A 121 4.87 9.62 1.13
C LEU A 121 5.56 8.35 0.58
N PRO A 122 4.79 7.39 0.03
CA PRO A 122 5.33 6.23 -0.66
C PRO A 122 6.30 6.58 -1.78
N SER A 123 7.33 5.75 -1.98
CA SER A 123 8.30 5.91 -3.06
C SER A 123 7.66 5.85 -4.46
N CYS A 124 6.50 5.20 -4.62
CA CYS A 124 5.77 5.22 -5.89
C CYS A 124 5.28 6.63 -6.24
N ILE A 125 4.95 7.48 -5.27
CA ILE A 125 4.56 8.87 -5.51
C ILE A 125 5.74 9.66 -6.08
N VAL A 126 6.94 9.47 -5.53
CA VAL A 126 8.18 10.06 -6.05
C VAL A 126 8.41 9.62 -7.50
N ASN A 127 8.24 8.33 -7.80
CA ASN A 127 8.43 7.80 -9.15
C ASN A 127 7.40 8.35 -10.15
N VAL A 128 6.15 8.52 -9.73
CA VAL A 128 5.12 9.15 -10.57
C VAL A 128 5.45 10.62 -10.83
N LEU A 129 5.83 11.37 -9.80
CA LEU A 129 6.16 12.80 -9.93
C LEU A 129 7.40 13.06 -10.79
N LEU A 130 8.48 12.32 -10.58
CA LEU A 130 9.75 12.55 -11.26
C LEU A 130 9.84 11.87 -12.64
N HIS A 131 9.32 10.64 -12.74
CA HIS A 131 9.54 9.79 -13.90
C HIS A 131 8.27 9.50 -14.69
N LYS A 132 7.08 9.87 -14.19
CA LYS A 132 5.78 9.47 -14.76
C LYS A 132 5.70 7.95 -14.93
N ARG A 133 6.25 7.21 -13.96
CA ARG A 133 6.35 5.75 -13.97
C ARG A 133 5.87 5.13 -12.66
N MET A 134 5.15 4.01 -12.77
CA MET A 134 4.83 3.14 -11.65
C MET A 134 5.37 1.74 -11.91
N ILE A 135 6.30 1.30 -11.06
CA ILE A 135 6.87 -0.05 -11.14
C ILE A 135 6.11 -0.92 -10.16
N HIS A 136 5.43 -1.92 -10.71
CA HIS A 136 4.66 -2.86 -9.91
C HIS A 136 5.55 -3.93 -9.29
N ARG A 137 5.13 -4.45 -8.14
CA ARG A 137 5.86 -5.54 -7.49
C ARG A 137 5.50 -6.86 -8.16
N VAL A 138 6.48 -7.73 -8.29
CA VAL A 138 6.23 -9.10 -8.73
C VAL A 138 5.40 -9.82 -7.68
N GLN A 139 4.29 -10.40 -8.12
CA GLN A 139 3.35 -11.13 -7.28
C GLN A 139 3.11 -12.53 -7.86
N VAL A 140 2.87 -13.50 -6.97
CA VAL A 140 2.43 -14.84 -7.36
C VAL A 140 0.96 -14.74 -7.77
N GLU A 141 0.69 -14.89 -9.06
CA GLU A 141 -0.64 -14.79 -9.63
C GLU A 141 -0.84 -15.78 -10.79
N ASP A 142 -2.10 -16.07 -11.14
CA ASP A 142 -2.41 -16.89 -12.30
C ASP A 142 -2.10 -16.12 -13.60
N SER A 143 -1.09 -16.60 -14.34
CA SER A 143 -0.65 -16.00 -15.61
C SER A 143 -1.69 -16.06 -16.74
N SER A 144 -2.73 -16.87 -16.60
CA SER A 144 -3.85 -16.92 -17.54
C SER A 144 -4.85 -15.77 -17.34
N CYS A 145 -4.83 -15.14 -16.16
CA CYS A 145 -5.68 -14.00 -15.81
C CYS A 145 -4.99 -12.66 -16.13
N ARG A 146 -5.78 -11.58 -16.19
CA ARG A 146 -5.22 -10.22 -16.22
C ARG A 146 -4.46 -9.95 -14.92
N SER A 147 -3.42 -9.13 -14.94
CA SER A 147 -2.65 -8.86 -13.71
C SER A 147 -3.53 -8.30 -12.61
N GLY A 148 -3.24 -8.65 -11.36
CA GLY A 148 -3.98 -8.18 -10.19
C GLY A 148 -4.10 -6.65 -10.11
N TYR A 149 -3.12 -5.93 -10.66
CA TYR A 149 -3.08 -4.47 -10.80
C TYR A 149 -4.17 -3.85 -11.67
N THR A 150 -4.86 -4.67 -12.47
CA THR A 150 -6.05 -4.24 -13.22
C THR A 150 -7.17 -3.84 -12.26
N THR A 151 -7.31 -4.54 -11.13
CA THR A 151 -8.41 -4.30 -10.17
C THR A 151 -8.26 -2.96 -9.47
N SER A 152 -7.02 -2.55 -9.17
CA SER A 152 -6.71 -1.30 -8.48
C SER A 152 -6.49 -0.10 -9.43
N LEU A 153 -6.76 -0.27 -10.73
CA LEU A 153 -6.49 0.75 -11.75
C LEU A 153 -7.19 2.09 -11.44
N CYS A 154 -8.48 2.08 -11.09
CA CYS A 154 -9.22 3.31 -10.80
C CYS A 154 -8.68 4.07 -9.59
N ILE A 155 -8.24 3.36 -8.55
CA ILE A 155 -7.58 3.99 -7.39
C ILE A 155 -6.30 4.71 -7.84
N ARG A 156 -5.51 4.05 -8.71
CA ARG A 156 -4.25 4.61 -9.20
C ARG A 156 -4.46 5.76 -10.16
N GLN A 157 -5.51 5.72 -10.96
CA GLN A 157 -5.90 6.83 -11.83
C GLN A 157 -6.25 8.09 -11.04
N VAL A 158 -7.01 7.97 -9.95
CA VAL A 158 -7.25 9.10 -9.04
C VAL A 158 -5.94 9.62 -8.44
N LEU A 159 -5.03 8.72 -8.03
CA LEU A 159 -3.70 9.10 -7.54
C LEU A 159 -2.89 9.86 -8.59
N TYR A 160 -2.89 9.42 -9.85
CA TYR A 160 -2.19 10.12 -10.95
C TYR A 160 -2.84 11.46 -11.23
N TRP A 161 -4.18 11.51 -11.26
CA TRP A 161 -4.95 12.73 -11.46
C TRP A 161 -4.65 13.76 -10.38
N LEU A 162 -4.48 13.36 -9.12
CA LEU A 162 -4.08 14.27 -8.03
C LEU A 162 -2.65 14.81 -8.24
N LEU A 163 -1.71 13.95 -8.61
CA LEU A 163 -0.28 14.28 -8.69
C LEU A 163 0.14 15.02 -9.97
N LEU A 164 -0.53 14.79 -11.08
CA LEU A 164 -0.09 15.25 -12.41
C LEU A 164 -1.03 16.33 -12.95
N VAL A 165 -0.49 17.53 -13.18
CA VAL A 165 -1.28 18.72 -13.58
C VAL A 165 -1.69 18.70 -15.04
N GLU A 166 -0.84 18.18 -15.92
CA GLU A 166 -1.14 18.02 -17.35
C GLU A 166 -1.89 16.69 -17.59
N MET A 167 -2.06 16.27 -18.85
CA MET A 167 -2.57 14.95 -19.23
C MET A 167 -1.41 14.00 -19.60
N PRO A 168 -0.57 13.47 -18.68
CA PRO A 168 0.49 12.60 -19.09
C PRO A 168 0.04 11.16 -19.01
N THR A 169 0.43 10.40 -20.03
CA THR A 169 0.42 8.96 -19.96
C THR A 169 1.40 8.49 -18.88
N VAL A 170 0.92 7.79 -17.84
CA VAL A 170 1.81 7.13 -16.87
C VAL A 170 2.22 5.78 -17.42
N LYS A 171 3.53 5.50 -17.40
CA LYS A 171 4.08 4.21 -17.79
C LYS A 171 4.04 3.26 -16.59
N GLU A 172 3.31 2.16 -16.73
CA GLU A 172 3.24 1.10 -15.73
C GLU A 172 3.97 -0.12 -16.23
N ASP A 173 4.94 -0.58 -15.45
CA ASP A 173 5.69 -1.79 -15.77
C ASP A 173 5.07 -2.97 -15.02
N ASP A 174 4.22 -3.73 -15.72
CA ASP A 174 3.69 -5.01 -15.24
C ASP A 174 4.70 -6.10 -15.60
N SER A 175 5.35 -6.70 -14.60
CA SER A 175 6.25 -7.83 -14.82
C SER A 175 5.44 -9.09 -15.15
N LYS A 176 4.82 -9.16 -16.32
CA LYS A 176 4.24 -10.42 -16.81
C LYS A 176 5.39 -11.38 -17.08
N GLY A 177 5.43 -12.49 -16.35
CA GLY A 177 6.32 -13.62 -16.62
C GLY A 177 5.92 -14.35 -17.90
N GLN A 178 5.98 -13.68 -19.04
CA GLN A 178 5.69 -14.31 -20.33
C GLN A 178 6.89 -15.15 -20.76
N LYS A 179 6.60 -16.39 -21.17
CA LYS A 179 7.59 -17.35 -21.69
C LYS A 179 8.45 -16.68 -22.76
N ARG A 180 9.77 -16.88 -22.62
CA ARG A 180 10.83 -16.55 -23.58
C ARG A 180 10.32 -16.41 -25.02
N ALA A 181 10.18 -15.19 -25.48
CA ALA A 181 10.22 -14.85 -26.89
C ALA A 181 11.38 -13.85 -27.04
N ASP A 182 12.37 -14.26 -27.84
CA ASP A 182 13.55 -13.56 -28.34
C ASP A 182 14.48 -12.81 -27.35
N PRO A 183 15.79 -13.13 -27.26
CA PRO A 183 16.77 -12.41 -26.43
C PRO A 183 17.03 -10.95 -26.83
N SER A 184 16.41 -10.47 -27.92
CA SER A 184 16.66 -9.15 -28.50
C SER A 184 15.66 -8.07 -28.09
N SER A 185 14.59 -8.40 -27.36
CA SER A 185 13.56 -7.43 -26.92
C SER A 185 13.32 -7.50 -25.41
N GLN A 186 14.26 -6.94 -24.62
CA GLN A 186 14.12 -6.77 -23.15
C GLN A 186 13.15 -5.62 -22.77
N SER A 187 11.99 -5.49 -23.42
CA SER A 187 10.99 -4.51 -22.98
C SER A 187 9.99 -5.21 -22.07
N LEU A 188 10.01 -4.85 -20.78
CA LEU A 188 8.90 -5.13 -19.85
C LEU A 188 7.58 -4.64 -20.49
N PRO A 189 6.45 -5.35 -20.30
CA PRO A 189 5.15 -4.88 -20.73
C PRO A 189 4.86 -3.50 -20.13
N VAL A 190 4.82 -2.50 -20.99
CA VAL A 190 4.50 -1.12 -20.62
C VAL A 190 3.01 -0.91 -20.84
N VAL A 191 2.25 -0.66 -19.77
CA VAL A 191 0.88 -0.17 -19.87
C VAL A 191 0.91 1.34 -19.76
N TYR A 192 0.30 1.99 -20.75
CA TYR A 192 0.17 3.43 -20.82
C TYR A 192 -1.22 3.81 -20.33
N VAL A 193 -1.31 4.37 -19.13
CA VAL A 193 -2.60 4.83 -18.57
C VAL A 193 -2.77 6.31 -18.93
N LYS A 194 -3.73 6.60 -19.82
CA LYS A 194 -4.20 7.96 -20.14
C LYS A 194 -5.49 8.20 -19.37
N GLU A 195 -5.60 9.24 -18.53
CA GLU A 195 -6.91 9.63 -17.98
C GLU A 195 -7.13 11.12 -17.67
N TYR A 196 -8.43 11.46 -17.82
CA TYR A 196 -9.29 12.64 -17.60
C TYR A 196 -8.73 14.05 -17.45
N VAL A 197 -9.21 14.91 -18.36
CA VAL A 197 -8.99 16.36 -18.43
C VAL A 197 -9.34 17.05 -17.11
N ARG A 198 -8.37 17.80 -16.60
CA ARG A 198 -8.46 18.61 -15.38
C ARG A 198 -9.07 19.98 -15.71
N GLU A 199 -10.34 20.02 -16.10
CA GLU A 199 -11.09 21.29 -16.23
C GLU A 199 -11.55 21.72 -14.82
N ASP A 200 -10.96 22.81 -14.30
CA ASP A 200 -11.41 23.56 -13.11
C ASP A 200 -11.10 23.02 -11.68
N THR A 201 -9.87 22.56 -11.38
CA THR A 201 -9.48 22.14 -9.99
C THR A 201 -8.34 22.94 -9.32
N GLU A 202 -7.83 24.01 -9.93
CA GLU A 202 -6.75 24.83 -9.31
C GLU A 202 -7.12 25.43 -7.93
N LEU A 203 -8.41 25.51 -7.62
CA LEU A 203 -8.92 26.09 -6.37
C LEU A 203 -9.19 25.07 -5.26
N VAL A 204 -9.30 23.77 -5.56
CA VAL A 204 -9.78 22.78 -4.58
C VAL A 204 -8.70 22.41 -3.56
N ILE A 205 -7.42 22.44 -3.92
CA ILE A 205 -6.38 21.73 -3.15
C ILE A 205 -5.59 22.63 -2.17
N LYS A 206 -5.76 23.96 -2.22
CA LYS A 206 -4.90 24.87 -1.43
C LYS A 206 -5.20 24.85 0.07
N GLU A 207 -6.45 24.60 0.48
CA GLU A 207 -6.85 24.60 1.90
C GLU A 207 -8.07 23.69 2.14
N THR A 208 -8.05 22.48 1.58
CA THR A 208 -9.21 21.59 1.63
C THR A 208 -9.39 21.00 3.02
N PRO A 209 -10.58 21.17 3.66
CA PRO A 209 -10.86 20.52 4.94
C PRO A 209 -10.75 19.00 4.83
N GLN A 210 -10.36 18.34 5.93
CA GLN A 210 -10.23 16.88 6.01
C GLN A 210 -11.50 16.13 5.56
N SER A 211 -12.67 16.74 5.74
CA SER A 211 -13.95 16.17 5.29
C SER A 211 -14.04 15.98 3.78
N VAL A 212 -13.44 16.87 3.00
CA VAL A 212 -13.43 16.76 1.53
C VAL A 212 -12.48 15.65 1.10
N TRP A 213 -11.35 15.48 1.79
CA TRP A 213 -10.43 14.37 1.52
C TRP A 213 -11.04 13.02 1.84
N LEU A 214 -11.82 12.95 2.91
CA LEU A 214 -12.61 11.78 3.22
C LEU A 214 -13.65 11.49 2.13
N GLU A 215 -14.35 12.51 1.63
CA GLU A 215 -15.32 12.34 0.54
C GLU A 215 -14.65 11.84 -0.75
N VAL A 216 -13.56 12.47 -1.19
CA VAL A 216 -12.79 12.03 -2.38
C VAL A 216 -12.31 10.60 -2.23
N PHE A 217 -11.79 10.24 -1.05
CA PHE A 217 -11.32 8.89 -0.77
C PHE A 217 -12.45 7.85 -0.82
N LEU A 218 -13.56 8.13 -0.14
CA LEU A 218 -14.72 7.25 -0.08
C LEU A 218 -15.42 7.12 -1.44
N GLU A 219 -15.52 8.21 -2.21
CA GLU A 219 -16.05 8.20 -3.58
C GLU A 219 -15.16 7.37 -4.51
N THR A 220 -13.83 7.47 -4.38
CA THR A 220 -12.89 6.64 -5.15
C THR A 220 -13.09 5.15 -4.87
N LEU A 221 -13.38 4.78 -3.62
CA LEU A 221 -13.68 3.39 -3.25
C LEU A 221 -15.15 3.01 -3.52
N GLY A 222 -16.01 3.97 -3.86
CA GLY A 222 -17.45 3.79 -4.02
C GLY A 222 -18.16 3.40 -2.71
N VAL A 223 -17.64 3.80 -1.55
CA VAL A 223 -18.16 3.39 -0.23
C VAL A 223 -18.79 4.57 0.47
N SER A 224 -19.95 4.39 1.11
CA SER A 224 -20.55 5.42 1.93
C SER A 224 -19.97 5.40 3.34
N GLN A 225 -19.87 6.54 4.02
CA GLN A 225 -19.40 6.57 5.41
C GLN A 225 -20.29 5.71 6.33
N SER A 226 -21.60 5.67 6.08
CA SER A 226 -22.54 4.79 6.80
C SER A 226 -22.20 3.30 6.68
N THR A 227 -21.59 2.88 5.56
CA THR A 227 -21.13 1.50 5.35
C THR A 227 -20.01 1.13 6.31
N LEU A 228 -19.33 2.08 6.95
CA LEU A 228 -18.21 1.80 7.85
C LEU A 228 -18.59 1.89 9.34
N ASN A 229 -19.85 2.24 9.63
CA ASN A 229 -20.35 2.37 11.00
C ASN A 229 -20.24 1.04 11.77
N GLY A 230 -19.82 1.14 13.03
CA GLY A 230 -19.69 0.00 13.94
C GLY A 230 -18.37 -0.77 13.82
N LEU A 231 -17.49 -0.39 12.90
CA LEU A 231 -16.15 -0.96 12.78
C LEU A 231 -15.15 -0.25 13.70
N PRO A 232 -14.10 -0.94 14.16
CA PRO A 232 -12.93 -0.28 14.73
C PRO A 232 -12.30 0.68 13.70
N PRO A 233 -11.85 1.90 14.08
CA PRO A 233 -11.40 2.92 13.13
C PRO A 233 -10.28 2.47 12.18
N HIS A 234 -9.34 1.65 12.68
CA HIS A 234 -8.24 1.10 11.88
C HIS A 234 -8.65 -0.04 10.94
N LEU A 235 -9.89 -0.52 10.99
CA LEU A 235 -10.44 -1.51 10.06
C LEU A 235 -11.37 -0.89 9.01
N GLU A 236 -11.72 0.39 9.15
CA GLU A 236 -12.55 1.10 8.16
C GLU A 236 -11.92 1.08 6.77
N LEU A 237 -10.63 1.40 6.64
CA LEU A 237 -9.92 1.39 5.36
C LEU A 237 -9.84 -0.03 4.75
N PRO A 238 -9.39 -1.09 5.47
CA PRO A 238 -9.45 -2.46 4.96
C PRO A 238 -10.83 -2.90 4.46
N VAL A 239 -11.89 -2.56 5.20
CA VAL A 239 -13.26 -2.93 4.80
C VAL A 239 -13.71 -2.14 3.58
N ALA A 240 -13.43 -0.83 3.53
CA ALA A 240 -13.73 -0.01 2.35
C ALA A 240 -13.00 -0.50 1.08
N VAL A 241 -11.73 -0.88 1.20
CA VAL A 241 -10.97 -1.51 0.11
C VAL A 241 -11.59 -2.86 -0.28
N THR A 242 -12.08 -3.63 0.70
CA THR A 242 -12.72 -4.92 0.42
C THR A 242 -14.04 -4.74 -0.34
N CYS A 243 -14.85 -3.72 -0.01
CA CYS A 243 -16.01 -3.32 -0.80
C CYS A 243 -15.62 -2.99 -2.24
N TYR A 244 -14.61 -2.13 -2.42
CA TYR A 244 -14.10 -1.77 -3.75
C TYR A 244 -13.64 -3.00 -4.53
N TRP A 245 -12.86 -3.88 -3.89
CA TRP A 245 -12.36 -5.12 -4.50
C TRP A 245 -13.53 -6.00 -4.96
N LEU A 246 -14.52 -6.28 -4.12
CA LEU A 246 -15.67 -7.13 -4.48
C LEU A 246 -16.48 -6.62 -5.68
N ARG A 247 -16.49 -5.29 -5.91
CA ARG A 247 -17.18 -4.67 -7.05
C ARG A 247 -16.38 -4.71 -8.36
N HIS A 248 -15.06 -4.69 -8.29
CA HIS A 248 -14.18 -4.53 -9.47
C HIS A 248 -13.36 -5.78 -9.83
N VAL A 249 -13.35 -6.78 -8.94
CA VAL A 249 -12.58 -8.00 -9.10
C VAL A 249 -13.12 -8.88 -10.24
N TYR A 250 -12.20 -9.42 -11.04
CA TYR A 250 -12.50 -10.45 -12.03
C TYR A 250 -11.37 -11.48 -12.09
N PRO A 251 -11.64 -12.80 -11.98
CA PRO A 251 -12.96 -13.41 -11.76
C PRO A 251 -13.52 -13.12 -10.36
N ARG A 252 -14.85 -13.14 -10.21
CA ARG A 252 -15.52 -12.86 -8.93
C ARG A 252 -15.12 -13.93 -7.89
N PRO A 253 -14.62 -13.54 -6.70
CA PRO A 253 -14.21 -14.49 -5.67
C PRO A 253 -15.44 -15.21 -5.12
N ASP A 254 -15.27 -16.50 -4.79
CA ASP A 254 -16.31 -17.23 -4.08
C ASP A 254 -16.53 -16.64 -2.67
N HIS A 255 -17.69 -16.91 -2.07
CA HIS A 255 -18.01 -16.41 -0.74
C HIS A 255 -17.02 -16.90 0.34
N LEU A 256 -16.42 -18.08 0.17
CA LEU A 256 -15.49 -18.67 1.13
C LEU A 256 -14.15 -17.92 1.14
N LEU A 257 -13.69 -17.39 0.00
CA LEU A 257 -12.53 -16.49 -0.05
C LEU A 257 -12.75 -15.25 0.79
N LEU A 258 -13.94 -14.65 0.71
CA LEU A 258 -14.28 -13.48 1.52
C LEU A 258 -14.30 -13.85 3.01
N GLN A 259 -14.98 -14.93 3.38
CA GLN A 259 -15.03 -15.40 4.77
C GLN A 259 -13.63 -15.65 5.34
N ALA A 260 -12.75 -16.30 4.56
CA ALA A 260 -11.37 -16.54 4.96
C ALA A 260 -10.54 -15.25 5.11
N LEU A 261 -10.74 -14.26 4.23
CA LEU A 261 -10.11 -12.94 4.35
C LEU A 261 -10.53 -12.24 5.65
N LEU A 262 -11.83 -12.19 5.92
CA LEU A 262 -12.37 -11.54 7.12
C LEU A 262 -11.94 -12.25 8.40
N LEU A 263 -11.88 -13.59 8.41
CA LEU A 263 -11.29 -14.36 9.52
C LEU A 263 -9.79 -14.05 9.69
N GLY A 264 -9.08 -13.78 8.59
CA GLY A 264 -7.71 -13.26 8.61
C GLY A 264 -7.60 -11.89 9.28
N LEU A 265 -8.52 -10.97 8.97
CA LEU A 265 -8.59 -9.64 9.62
C LEU A 265 -8.88 -9.76 11.12
N VAL A 266 -9.83 -10.62 11.52
CA VAL A 266 -10.12 -10.94 12.93
C VAL A 266 -8.87 -11.46 13.64
N TYR A 267 -8.12 -12.38 13.02
CA TYR A 267 -6.85 -12.86 13.57
C TYR A 267 -5.83 -11.72 13.74
N GLY A 268 -5.78 -10.81 12.77
CA GLY A 268 -4.94 -9.61 12.83
C GLY A 268 -5.28 -8.73 14.02
N GLU A 269 -6.57 -8.48 14.25
CA GLU A 269 -7.06 -7.69 15.38
C GLU A 269 -6.74 -8.34 16.72
N LEU A 270 -6.91 -9.65 16.84
CA LEU A 270 -6.49 -10.41 18.03
C LEU A 270 -4.98 -10.28 18.31
N CYS A 271 -4.17 -10.21 17.26
CA CYS A 271 -2.72 -10.00 17.41
C CYS A 271 -2.38 -8.57 17.87
N ARG A 272 -3.13 -7.57 17.39
CA ARG A 272 -2.98 -6.16 17.76
C ARG A 272 -3.35 -5.94 19.23
N GLN A 273 -4.52 -6.39 19.65
CA GLN A 273 -5.03 -6.22 21.03
C GLN A 273 -4.07 -6.81 22.06
N ARG A 274 -3.52 -8.01 21.79
CA ARG A 274 -2.52 -8.65 22.65
C ARG A 274 -1.27 -7.78 22.87
N LYS A 275 -0.84 -7.01 21.87
CA LYS A 275 0.34 -6.15 21.99
C LYS A 275 0.07 -4.89 22.80
N SER A 276 -1.12 -4.30 22.63
CA SER A 276 -1.55 -3.13 23.38
C SER A 276 -1.73 -3.44 24.88
N GLN A 277 -2.12 -4.67 25.22
CA GLN A 277 -2.26 -5.15 26.58
C GLN A 277 -1.01 -5.94 27.01
N LYS A 278 0.08 -5.23 27.35
CA LYS A 278 1.25 -5.81 28.03
C LYS A 278 0.85 -6.28 29.44
N GLY A 279 0.24 -7.47 29.53
CA GLY A 279 -0.12 -8.10 30.80
C GLY A 279 -1.21 -9.16 30.61
N PHE A 280 -0.85 -10.43 30.86
CA PHE A 280 -1.75 -11.49 31.31
C PHE A 280 -3.08 -11.71 30.56
N ILE A 281 -3.08 -11.72 29.22
CA ILE A 281 -4.18 -12.35 28.49
C ILE A 281 -3.79 -13.78 28.12
N GLU A 282 -4.47 -14.74 28.75
CA GLU A 282 -4.43 -16.14 28.38
C GLU A 282 -4.59 -16.25 26.85
N LYS A 283 -3.82 -17.13 26.24
CA LYS A 283 -3.94 -17.39 24.80
C LYS A 283 -5.37 -17.85 24.50
N GLY A 284 -6.21 -16.93 24.00
CA GLY A 284 -7.58 -17.24 23.60
C GLY A 284 -7.60 -18.44 22.63
N ARG A 285 -8.52 -19.38 22.89
CA ARG A 285 -8.65 -20.65 22.17
C ARG A 285 -8.72 -20.46 20.65
N LEU A 286 -9.42 -19.42 20.19
CA LEU A 286 -9.50 -19.02 18.78
C LEU A 286 -8.13 -18.64 18.19
N SER A 287 -7.35 -17.83 18.90
CA SER A 287 -6.01 -17.41 18.44
C SER A 287 -5.07 -18.60 18.30
N GLU A 288 -5.14 -19.60 19.17
CA GLU A 288 -4.33 -20.82 19.03
C GLU A 288 -4.84 -21.72 17.90
N LYS A 289 -6.16 -21.91 17.73
CA LYS A 289 -6.74 -22.62 16.57
C LYS A 289 -6.22 -22.04 15.25
N LEU A 290 -6.25 -20.72 15.10
CA LEU A 290 -5.77 -20.01 13.90
C LEU A 290 -4.23 -20.07 13.76
N LYS A 291 -3.47 -20.00 14.85
CA LYS A 291 -2.01 -20.21 14.82
C LYS A 291 -1.62 -21.61 14.38
N VAL A 292 -2.37 -22.63 14.79
CA VAL A 292 -2.11 -24.02 14.38
C VAL A 292 -2.21 -24.14 12.86
N LEU A 293 -3.18 -23.48 12.22
CA LEU A 293 -3.29 -23.45 10.75
C LEU A 293 -2.05 -22.83 10.08
N ILE A 294 -1.42 -21.85 10.72
CA ILE A 294 -0.19 -21.22 10.21
C ILE A 294 1.01 -22.17 10.36
N GLN A 295 1.12 -22.87 11.49
CA GLN A 295 2.28 -23.70 11.82
C GLN A 295 2.25 -25.08 11.16
N LYS A 296 1.06 -25.60 10.91
CA LYS A 296 0.81 -26.90 10.29
C LYS A 296 -0.07 -26.70 9.06
N PRO A 297 0.45 -26.05 8.00
CA PRO A 297 -0.27 -26.01 6.73
C PRO A 297 -0.46 -27.45 6.25
N ASP A 298 -1.61 -27.75 5.64
CA ASP A 298 -1.84 -29.08 5.04
C ASP A 298 -0.77 -29.33 3.96
N SER A 299 0.28 -30.09 4.30
CA SER A 299 1.51 -30.27 3.51
C SER A 299 1.32 -30.96 2.16
N GLY A 300 0.10 -31.42 1.85
CA GLY A 300 -0.24 -32.12 0.60
C GLY A 300 -1.19 -31.36 -0.32
N ALA A 301 -1.58 -30.12 0.01
CA ALA A 301 -2.42 -29.31 -0.87
C ALA A 301 -1.54 -28.38 -1.72
N ASP A 302 -1.62 -28.53 -3.04
CA ASP A 302 -1.02 -27.58 -3.98
C ASP A 302 -1.58 -26.17 -3.76
N LEU A 303 -0.77 -25.17 -4.09
CA LEU A 303 -1.21 -23.77 -4.05
C LEU A 303 -2.32 -23.57 -5.07
N ASP A 304 -3.52 -23.27 -4.58
CA ASP A 304 -4.62 -22.83 -5.44
C ASP A 304 -4.29 -21.47 -6.06
N LEU A 305 -3.96 -21.48 -7.36
CA LEU A 305 -3.60 -20.29 -8.12
C LEU A 305 -4.75 -19.29 -8.24
N GLY A 306 -6.01 -19.76 -8.29
CA GLY A 306 -7.18 -18.88 -8.34
C GLY A 306 -7.35 -18.12 -7.03
N VAL A 307 -7.17 -18.82 -5.89
CA VAL A 307 -7.17 -18.17 -4.56
C VAL A 307 -6.01 -17.19 -4.41
N ALA A 308 -4.81 -17.58 -4.88
CA ALA A 308 -3.64 -16.70 -4.84
C ALA A 308 -3.87 -15.44 -5.68
N HIS A 309 -4.43 -15.59 -6.88
CA HIS A 309 -4.75 -14.50 -7.79
C HIS A 309 -5.80 -13.54 -7.19
N ALA A 310 -6.89 -14.06 -6.63
CA ALA A 310 -7.94 -13.26 -6.02
C ALA A 310 -7.42 -12.43 -4.83
N TYR A 311 -6.63 -13.04 -3.94
CA TYR A 311 -5.98 -12.29 -2.86
C TYR A 311 -4.87 -11.37 -3.36
N ASN A 312 -4.28 -11.65 -4.52
CA ASN A 312 -3.36 -10.73 -5.16
C ASN A 312 -4.06 -9.42 -5.56
N GLN A 313 -5.21 -9.55 -6.21
CA GLN A 313 -6.06 -8.42 -6.59
C GLN A 313 -6.45 -7.57 -5.37
N TRP A 314 -6.88 -8.21 -4.28
CA TRP A 314 -7.19 -7.51 -3.04
C TRP A 314 -5.95 -6.79 -2.46
N GLN A 315 -4.78 -7.44 -2.43
CA GLN A 315 -3.53 -6.82 -1.96
C GLN A 315 -3.11 -5.63 -2.81
N CYS A 316 -3.35 -5.65 -4.13
CA CYS A 316 -3.12 -4.50 -5.01
C CYS A 316 -4.04 -3.34 -4.65
N CYS A 317 -5.35 -3.60 -4.50
CA CYS A 317 -6.32 -2.59 -4.07
C CYS A 317 -5.96 -2.00 -2.70
N MET A 318 -5.52 -2.85 -1.76
CA MET A 318 -5.12 -2.43 -0.42
C MET A 318 -3.89 -1.51 -0.47
N ARG A 319 -2.85 -1.88 -1.22
CA ARG A 319 -1.65 -1.05 -1.35
C ARG A 319 -1.98 0.29 -1.99
N ASP A 320 -2.70 0.28 -3.11
CA ASP A 320 -2.97 1.50 -3.85
C ASP A 320 -3.95 2.40 -3.09
N GLY A 321 -4.89 1.79 -2.34
CA GLY A 321 -5.75 2.50 -1.38
C GLY A 321 -4.98 3.13 -0.23
N LEU A 322 -3.94 2.48 0.31
CA LEU A 322 -3.05 3.09 1.31
C LEU A 322 -2.24 4.25 0.72
N ASN A 323 -1.70 4.08 -0.49
CA ASN A 323 -0.98 5.16 -1.17
C ASN A 323 -1.88 6.38 -1.37
N LEU A 324 -3.13 6.17 -1.76
CA LEU A 324 -4.12 7.23 -1.90
C LEU A 324 -4.49 7.82 -0.53
N ASN A 325 -4.69 7.01 0.51
CA ASN A 325 -4.97 7.49 1.87
C ASN A 325 -3.85 8.38 2.40
N GLN A 326 -2.59 7.97 2.22
CA GLN A 326 -1.40 8.75 2.61
C GLN A 326 -1.26 10.02 1.78
N LEU A 327 -1.54 9.94 0.47
CA LEU A 327 -1.61 11.13 -0.36
C LEU A 327 -2.73 12.04 0.12
N LEU A 328 -3.88 11.58 0.57
CA LEU A 328 -4.99 12.46 0.98
C LEU A 328 -4.91 12.94 2.43
N CYS A 329 -3.72 12.95 3.04
CA CYS A 329 -3.50 13.31 4.44
C CYS A 329 -4.26 12.43 5.45
N LEU A 330 -4.30 11.11 5.20
CA LEU A 330 -4.86 10.09 6.10
C LEU A 330 -6.34 10.36 6.46
N PRO A 331 -7.26 10.43 5.48
CA PRO A 331 -8.68 10.60 5.74
C PRO A 331 -9.25 9.47 6.60
N LEU A 332 -8.71 8.25 6.48
CA LEU A 332 -8.99 7.13 7.38
C LEU A 332 -7.73 6.71 8.16
N PRO A 333 -7.87 6.21 9.40
CA PRO A 333 -6.76 5.66 10.16
C PRO A 333 -6.11 4.48 9.46
N GLU A 334 -4.78 4.42 9.45
CA GLU A 334 -4.08 3.30 8.83
C GLU A 334 -4.18 2.03 9.68
N PRO A 335 -4.47 0.88 9.06
CA PRO A 335 -4.35 -0.42 9.71
C PRO A 335 -2.89 -0.76 10.03
N GLN A 336 -2.68 -1.55 11.08
CA GLN A 336 -1.36 -2.14 11.35
C GLN A 336 -1.13 -3.39 10.50
N CYS A 337 -0.54 -3.27 9.32
CA CYS A 337 -0.58 -4.42 8.40
C CYS A 337 0.54 -5.43 8.50
N ALA A 338 1.43 -5.28 9.47
CA ALA A 338 2.13 -6.45 10.00
C ALA A 338 1.16 -7.59 10.44
N TRP A 339 -0.12 -7.24 10.69
CA TRP A 339 -1.16 -8.17 11.13
C TRP A 339 -2.36 -8.27 10.18
N LEU A 340 -2.50 -7.38 9.19
CA LEU A 340 -3.69 -7.30 8.34
C LEU A 340 -3.84 -8.53 7.43
N TYR A 341 -2.75 -9.01 6.84
CA TYR A 341 -2.79 -10.13 5.91
C TYR A 341 -1.73 -11.17 6.23
N ARG A 342 -2.15 -12.44 6.21
CA ARG A 342 -1.27 -13.61 6.30
C ARG A 342 -1.73 -14.64 5.27
N GLY A 343 -1.02 -14.72 4.14
CA GLY A 343 -1.31 -15.64 3.03
C GLY A 343 -1.43 -17.08 3.51
N THR A 344 -0.46 -17.56 4.29
CA THR A 344 -0.51 -18.91 4.85
C THR A 344 -1.80 -19.17 5.65
N LEU A 345 -2.31 -18.18 6.41
CA LEU A 345 -3.55 -18.34 7.16
C LEU A 345 -4.77 -18.37 6.24
N VAL A 346 -4.93 -17.36 5.38
CA VAL A 346 -6.13 -17.23 4.55
C VAL A 346 -6.27 -18.38 3.56
N HIS A 347 -5.17 -18.87 2.98
CA HIS A 347 -5.20 -20.04 2.09
C HIS A 347 -5.63 -21.31 2.83
N GLN A 348 -5.14 -21.52 4.06
CA GLN A 348 -5.56 -22.67 4.88
C GLN A 348 -7.02 -22.53 5.31
N LEU A 349 -7.48 -21.33 5.62
CA LEU A 349 -8.89 -21.07 5.92
C LEU A 349 -9.77 -21.40 4.72
N VAL A 350 -9.44 -20.95 3.50
CA VAL A 350 -10.19 -21.32 2.29
C VAL A 350 -10.28 -22.84 2.14
N ALA A 351 -9.17 -23.56 2.30
CA ALA A 351 -9.15 -25.01 2.21
C ALA A 351 -10.04 -25.69 3.28
N LYS A 352 -10.06 -25.18 4.52
CA LYS A 352 -10.91 -25.72 5.59
C LYS A 352 -12.39 -25.37 5.37
N LEU A 353 -12.71 -24.16 4.93
CA LEU A 353 -14.07 -23.72 4.62
C LEU A 353 -14.67 -24.58 3.48
N ARG A 354 -13.89 -24.84 2.42
CA ARG A 354 -14.29 -25.74 1.32
C ARG A 354 -14.53 -27.19 1.76
N ARG A 355 -13.92 -27.62 2.87
CA ARG A 355 -14.16 -28.94 3.51
C ARG A 355 -15.30 -28.93 4.53
N GLY A 356 -16.08 -27.85 4.60
CA GLY A 356 -17.26 -27.75 5.46
C GLY A 356 -17.01 -27.17 6.86
N MET A 357 -15.86 -26.54 7.12
CA MET A 357 -15.68 -25.75 8.34
C MET A 357 -16.66 -24.58 8.35
N ASN A 358 -17.40 -24.40 9.45
CA ASN A 358 -18.27 -23.23 9.64
C ASN A 358 -17.51 -22.11 10.37
N PRO A 359 -17.42 -20.87 9.82
CA PRO A 359 -16.87 -19.71 10.51
C PRO A 359 -17.45 -19.46 11.90
N ASP A 360 -18.77 -19.61 12.07
CA ASP A 360 -19.43 -19.36 13.35
C ASP A 360 -18.93 -20.35 14.42
N SER A 361 -18.78 -21.63 14.06
CA SER A 361 -18.24 -22.67 14.96
C SER A 361 -16.80 -22.39 15.41
N LEU A 362 -16.02 -21.71 14.57
CA LEU A 362 -14.66 -21.30 14.88
C LEU A 362 -14.66 -20.14 15.88
N LEU A 363 -15.60 -19.20 15.71
CA LEU A 363 -15.71 -17.96 16.48
C LEU A 363 -16.52 -18.09 17.79
N MET A 364 -17.29 -19.16 17.99
CA MET A 364 -18.16 -19.34 19.18
C MET A 364 -17.46 -19.13 20.54
N ASP A 365 -16.15 -19.41 20.60
CA ASP A 365 -15.36 -19.30 21.82
C ASP A 365 -14.95 -17.85 22.17
N ASP A 366 -15.21 -16.87 21.29
CA ASP A 366 -14.84 -15.46 21.47
C ASP A 366 -15.89 -14.51 20.87
N ARG A 367 -16.81 -14.03 21.72
CA ARG A 367 -17.89 -13.12 21.34
C ARG A 367 -17.41 -11.84 20.66
N SER A 368 -16.24 -11.32 21.05
CA SER A 368 -15.72 -10.07 20.49
C SER A 368 -15.29 -10.25 19.04
N SER A 369 -14.59 -11.36 18.76
CA SER A 369 -14.22 -11.78 17.41
C SER A 369 -15.43 -12.13 16.55
N GLU A 370 -16.43 -12.80 17.14
CA GLU A 370 -17.69 -13.12 16.46
C GLU A 370 -18.46 -11.85 16.06
N GLN A 371 -18.58 -10.88 16.97
CA GLN A 371 -19.22 -9.59 16.70
C GLN A 371 -18.49 -8.81 15.62
N LEU A 372 -17.15 -8.75 15.66
CA LEU A 372 -16.35 -8.09 14.64
C LEU A 372 -16.52 -8.73 13.26
N TYR A 373 -16.46 -10.07 13.21
CA TYR A 373 -16.68 -10.81 11.97
C TYR A 373 -18.07 -10.54 11.39
N LYS A 374 -19.11 -10.62 12.22
CA LYS A 374 -20.49 -10.33 11.81
C LYS A 374 -20.65 -8.90 11.34
N ALA A 375 -20.10 -7.91 12.06
CA ALA A 375 -20.11 -6.51 11.64
C ALA A 375 -19.53 -6.36 10.23
N MET A 376 -18.29 -6.83 9.99
CA MET A 376 -17.68 -6.74 8.65
C MET A 376 -18.51 -7.44 7.58
N MET A 377 -19.09 -8.61 7.88
CA MET A 377 -20.00 -9.30 6.96
C MET A 377 -21.24 -8.46 6.63
N GLU A 378 -21.87 -7.82 7.63
CA GLU A 378 -22.98 -6.88 7.44
C GLU A 378 -22.58 -5.71 6.52
N ASN A 379 -21.43 -5.09 6.79
CA ASN A 379 -20.93 -3.96 6.00
C ASN A 379 -20.67 -4.33 4.52
N LEU A 380 -20.40 -5.61 4.23
CA LEU A 380 -20.09 -6.13 2.89
C LEU A 380 -21.27 -6.79 2.19
N LYS A 381 -22.46 -6.84 2.81
CA LYS A 381 -23.62 -7.59 2.30
C LYS A 381 -24.06 -7.18 0.90
N ASP A 382 -24.09 -5.89 0.63
CA ASP A 382 -24.61 -5.39 -0.64
C ASP A 382 -23.64 -5.65 -1.80
N ASP A 383 -22.35 -5.74 -1.51
CA ASP A 383 -21.32 -6.05 -2.50
C ASP A 383 -21.24 -7.56 -2.80
N CYS A 384 -21.76 -8.39 -1.88
CA CYS A 384 -21.83 -9.84 -2.03
C CYS A 384 -23.02 -10.31 -2.89
N LYS A 385 -24.10 -9.53 -3.01
CA LYS A 385 -25.30 -9.95 -3.76
C LYS A 385 -25.01 -9.99 -5.25
N ASP A 386 -25.39 -11.09 -5.90
CA ASP A 386 -25.37 -11.20 -7.36
C ASP A 386 -26.27 -10.11 -7.95
N THR A 387 -25.68 -9.19 -8.71
CA THR A 387 -26.43 -8.47 -9.74
C THR A 387 -26.74 -9.48 -10.84
N GLY A 388 -27.80 -10.26 -10.63
CA GLY A 388 -28.41 -11.10 -11.64
C GLY A 388 -28.88 -10.24 -12.81
N GLY A 389 -28.00 -10.08 -13.79
CA GLY A 389 -28.26 -9.37 -15.04
C GLY A 389 -27.36 -9.95 -16.10
N SER A 390 -27.94 -10.78 -16.97
CA SER A 390 -27.33 -11.23 -18.20
C SER A 390 -26.98 -10.03 -19.09
N GLY A 391 -25.79 -9.47 -18.89
CA GLY A 391 -25.17 -8.54 -19.80
C GLY A 391 -23.94 -9.21 -20.38
N LYS A 392 -24.00 -9.65 -21.64
CA LYS A 392 -22.79 -9.79 -22.44
C LYS A 392 -22.13 -8.40 -22.44
N ALA A 393 -21.09 -8.23 -21.64
CA ALA A 393 -20.25 -7.05 -21.74
C ALA A 393 -19.50 -7.15 -23.07
N ASN A 394 -20.11 -6.58 -24.13
CA ASN A 394 -19.31 -5.97 -25.18
C ASN A 394 -18.51 -4.87 -24.47
N LEU A 395 -17.24 -5.14 -24.23
CA LEU A 395 -16.26 -4.14 -23.79
C LEU A 395 -15.95 -3.24 -25.00
N GLU A 396 -16.89 -2.37 -25.32
CA GLU A 396 -16.62 -1.10 -26.01
C GLU A 396 -16.96 0.01 -25.01
N ASP A 397 -15.97 0.88 -24.79
CA ASP A 397 -16.02 2.19 -24.12
C ASP A 397 -17.32 2.56 -23.38
N ASP A 398 -17.41 2.24 -22.09
CA ASP A 398 -18.37 2.90 -21.19
C ASP A 398 -17.60 3.62 -20.07
N GLN A 399 -17.08 4.78 -20.44
CA GLN A 399 -16.53 5.81 -19.57
C GLN A 399 -17.68 6.60 -18.93
N GLY A 400 -18.09 6.21 -17.72
CA GLY A 400 -19.27 6.77 -17.06
C GLY A 400 -19.08 7.13 -15.58
N PHE A 401 -18.06 7.92 -15.23
CA PHE A 401 -18.05 8.59 -13.92
C PHE A 401 -19.06 9.75 -13.95
N LYS A 402 -20.10 9.69 -13.11
CA LYS A 402 -21.14 10.74 -13.06
C LYS A 402 -20.55 12.02 -12.47
N LYS A 403 -20.76 13.15 -13.17
CA LYS A 403 -20.40 14.52 -12.75
C LYS A 403 -20.68 14.77 -11.26
N VAL A 404 -19.64 15.17 -10.52
CA VAL A 404 -19.75 15.84 -9.22
C VAL A 404 -20.45 17.18 -9.45
N LYS A 405 -21.76 17.25 -9.16
CA LYS A 405 -22.48 18.53 -9.12
C LYS A 405 -22.21 19.22 -7.79
N CYS A 406 -21.19 20.07 -7.75
CA CYS A 406 -21.04 21.01 -6.65
C CYS A 406 -22.16 22.07 -6.76
N GLY A 407 -23.10 22.05 -5.81
CA GLY A 407 -24.20 23.00 -5.75
C GLY A 407 -23.69 24.41 -5.50
N LYS A 408 -23.98 25.33 -6.42
CA LYS A 408 -23.79 26.77 -6.20
C LYS A 408 -24.66 27.19 -5.01
N ARG A 409 -24.06 27.49 -3.86
CA ARG A 409 -24.74 28.30 -2.84
C ARG A 409 -24.84 29.73 -3.38
N LYS A 410 -26.07 30.21 -3.49
CA LYS A 410 -26.41 31.62 -3.76
C LYS A 410 -26.01 32.50 -2.58
#